data_AF-A0A6J1R7P4-F1
#
_entry.id   AF-A0A6J1R7P4-F1
#
_cell.length_a   1.000
_cell.length_b   1.000
_cell.length_c   1.000
_cell.angle_alpha   90.00
_cell.angle_beta   90.00
_cell.angle_gamma   90.00
#
_symmetry.space_group_name_H-M   'P 1'
#
loop_
_entity.id
_entity.type
_entity.pdbx_description
1 polymer ?
#
loop_
_entity_poly.entity_id
_entity_poly.type
_entity_poly.pdbx_seq_one_letter_code
_entity_poly.pdbx_strand_id
1 'polypeptide(L)'
;MASTTAPSKVKAVVENVECVSCEVKQLQKTCLDLSKMIEETFSENDKNLELQEVIDKIGQLDKSLSYLFFIRYIENISDEIETFLLSGDDQSVIILYTSLTNISCQLQTSVCHHLVSYVHETLHFWHNLIKEKLSKEYNDLLKTLKWPFCGTNATLLNVPLLETMTRFKILIEYLFHLQLPEEMIKPVVTSVLLTDFAPVSLPIALLVRPLRQRFIYHFTGAKLTNRQDKPEWFFTQILTWIKDHVQWVQKNIQPVADSVGFGHLDIKFS
;
A
#
# COMPACT_ATOMS: atom_id res chain seq x y z
N MET A 1 66.87 49.30 78.91
CA MET A 1 66.20 48.05 78.49
C MET A 1 64.92 48.44 77.78
N ALA A 2 64.66 47.80 76.64
CA ALA A 2 63.87 48.26 75.50
C ALA A 2 62.36 48.48 75.75
N SER A 3 61.77 49.42 74.99
CA SER A 3 60.33 49.49 74.71
C SER A 3 60.10 50.22 73.37
N THR A 4 60.33 49.52 72.25
CA THR A 4 60.17 50.03 70.88
C THR A 4 59.41 49.04 69.96
N THR A 5 58.48 48.26 70.50
CA THR A 5 57.75 47.21 69.76
C THR A 5 56.34 47.58 69.27
N ALA A 6 55.88 48.82 69.54
CA ALA A 6 54.53 49.28 69.13
C ALA A 6 54.37 49.74 67.66
N PRO A 7 55.35 50.38 66.99
CA PRO A 7 55.15 50.93 65.64
C PRO A 7 55.11 49.87 64.52
N SER A 8 55.82 48.75 64.69
CA SER A 8 55.98 47.73 63.63
C SER A 8 54.74 46.85 63.43
N LYS A 9 54.02 46.54 64.51
CA LYS A 9 52.78 45.75 64.44
C LYS A 9 51.64 46.51 63.77
N VAL A 10 51.50 47.81 64.04
CA VAL A 10 50.47 48.65 63.41
C VAL A 10 50.71 48.78 61.91
N LYS A 11 51.97 48.92 61.50
CA LYS A 11 52.34 49.02 60.07
C LYS A 11 52.05 47.73 59.30
N ALA A 12 52.38 46.57 59.87
CA ALA A 12 52.08 45.26 59.28
C ALA A 12 50.56 44.99 59.17
N VAL A 13 49.77 45.45 60.14
CA VAL A 13 48.30 45.33 60.09
C VAL A 13 47.72 46.24 58.99
N VAL A 14 48.24 47.45 58.82
CA VAL A 14 47.80 48.36 57.75
C VAL A 14 48.15 47.81 56.36
N GLU A 15 49.37 47.30 56.16
CA GLU A 15 49.78 46.65 54.90
C GLU A 15 48.91 45.42 54.59
N ASN A 16 48.53 44.64 55.61
CA ASN A 16 47.64 43.49 55.44
C ASN A 16 46.19 43.92 55.11
N VAL A 17 45.69 45.00 55.70
CA VAL A 17 44.38 45.57 55.37
C VAL A 17 44.37 46.14 53.96
N GLU A 18 45.44 46.78 53.51
CA GLU A 18 45.60 47.24 52.13
C GLU A 18 45.64 46.07 51.13
N CYS A 19 46.34 44.99 51.48
CA CYS A 19 46.41 43.76 50.69
C CYS A 19 45.02 43.11 50.56
N VAL A 20 44.30 42.92 51.67
CA VAL A 20 42.93 42.40 51.67
C VAL A 20 41.98 43.32 50.90
N SER A 21 42.12 44.64 51.02
CA SER A 21 41.32 45.61 50.25
C SER A 21 41.59 45.49 48.74
N CYS A 22 42.84 45.24 48.33
CA CYS A 22 43.19 44.96 46.94
C CYS A 22 42.56 43.64 46.45
N GLU A 23 42.63 42.58 47.25
CA GLU A 23 41.98 41.30 46.93
C GLU A 23 40.46 41.43 46.81
N VAL A 24 39.82 42.17 47.72
CA VAL A 24 38.38 42.42 47.68
C VAL A 24 37.99 43.21 46.42
N LYS A 25 38.77 44.23 46.04
CA LYS A 25 38.53 44.97 44.78
C LYS A 25 38.71 44.07 43.56
N GLN A 26 39.68 43.16 43.59
CA GLN A 26 39.94 42.23 42.50
C GLN A 26 38.82 41.19 42.39
N LEU A 27 38.38 40.61 43.50
CA LEU A 27 37.21 39.72 43.57
C LEU A 27 35.94 40.42 43.09
N GLN A 28 35.72 41.68 43.49
CA GLN A 28 34.57 42.46 43.05
C GLN A 28 34.59 42.71 41.53
N LYS A 29 35.76 43.02 40.97
CA LYS A 29 35.94 43.16 39.52
C LYS A 29 35.67 41.85 38.79
N THR A 30 36.19 40.74 39.33
CA THR A 30 35.98 39.40 38.76
C THR A 30 34.50 39.00 38.79
N CYS A 31 33.78 39.32 39.88
CA CYS A 31 32.33 39.11 39.97
C CYS A 31 31.55 39.92 38.93
N LEU A 32 31.93 41.19 38.71
CA LEU A 32 31.29 42.03 37.69
C LEU A 32 31.54 41.50 36.27
N ASP A 33 32.77 41.07 35.98
CA ASP A 33 33.13 40.50 34.69
C ASP A 33 32.42 39.16 34.45
N LEU A 34 32.29 38.32 35.49
CA LEU A 34 31.53 37.07 35.43
C LEU A 34 30.03 37.31 35.22
N SER A 35 29.41 38.24 35.95
CA SER A 35 28.00 38.58 35.77
C SER A 35 27.71 39.07 34.35
N LYS A 36 28.62 39.87 33.78
CA LYS A 36 28.50 40.34 32.40
C LYS A 36 28.60 39.19 31.39
N MET A 37 29.56 38.29 31.56
CA MET A 37 29.66 37.09 30.70
C MET A 37 28.42 36.19 30.80
N ILE A 38 27.84 36.06 32.00
CA ILE A 38 26.60 35.30 32.21
C ILE A 38 25.44 35.96 31.45
N GLU A 39 25.24 37.27 31.58
CA GLU A 39 24.19 38.00 30.83
C GLU A 39 24.35 37.87 29.30
N GLU A 40 25.58 37.99 28.80
CA GLU A 40 25.88 37.81 27.37
C GLU A 40 25.55 36.38 26.91
N THR A 41 25.90 35.37 27.71
CA THR A 41 25.60 33.96 27.42
C THR A 41 24.10 33.67 27.44
N PHE A 42 23.36 34.24 28.40
CA PHE A 42 21.90 34.10 28.47
C PHE A 42 21.21 34.73 27.26
N SER A 43 21.64 35.93 26.84
CA SER A 43 21.09 36.58 25.63
C SER A 43 21.36 35.80 24.35
N GLU A 44 22.53 35.17 24.23
CA GLU A 44 22.87 34.31 23.09
C GLU A 44 22.06 32.99 23.11
N ASN A 45 21.80 32.44 24.29
CA ASN A 45 20.95 31.27 24.46
C ASN A 45 19.47 31.56 24.09
N ASP A 46 18.93 32.72 24.46
CA ASP A 46 17.56 33.12 24.07
C ASP A 46 17.41 33.22 22.54
N LYS A 47 18.40 33.78 21.84
CA LYS A 47 18.43 33.81 20.36
C LYS A 47 18.49 32.41 19.75
N ASN A 48 19.22 31.49 20.39
CA ASN A 48 19.26 30.09 19.95
C ASN A 48 17.91 29.38 20.14
N LEU A 49 17.15 29.72 21.19
CA LEU A 49 15.79 29.21 21.39
C LEU A 49 14.84 29.74 20.31
N GLU A 50 14.87 31.05 20.00
CA GLU A 50 14.09 31.63 18.91
C GLU A 50 14.44 30.99 17.55
N LEU A 51 15.73 30.75 17.29
CA LEU A 51 16.17 30.06 16.08
C LEU A 51 15.64 28.62 16.02
N GLN A 52 15.65 27.91 17.15
CA GLN A 52 15.10 26.55 17.23
C GLN A 52 13.60 26.53 16.93
N GLU A 53 12.83 27.50 17.44
CA GLU A 53 11.40 27.62 17.11
C GLU A 53 11.18 27.85 15.61
N VAL A 54 12.00 28.70 14.99
CA VAL A 54 11.95 28.92 13.53
C VAL A 54 12.31 27.65 12.76
N ILE A 55 13.34 26.91 13.18
CA ILE A 55 13.73 25.63 12.57
C ILE A 55 12.60 24.60 12.70
N ASP A 56 11.99 24.49 13.88
CA ASP A 56 10.86 23.60 14.12
C ASP A 56 9.67 23.97 13.23
N LYS A 57 9.43 25.28 13.05
CA LYS A 57 8.37 25.79 12.17
C LYS A 57 8.65 25.46 10.70
N ILE A 58 9.88 25.65 10.25
CA ILE A 58 10.31 25.24 8.90
C ILE A 58 10.10 23.73 8.73
N GLY A 59 10.46 22.92 9.72
CA GLY A 59 10.24 21.48 9.69
C GLY A 59 8.76 21.08 9.64
N GLN A 60 7.87 21.80 10.33
CA GLN A 60 6.42 21.59 10.23
C GLN A 60 5.87 21.97 8.86
N LEU A 61 6.33 23.09 8.29
CA LEU A 61 5.93 23.54 6.96
C LEU A 61 6.39 22.56 5.88
N ASP A 62 7.63 22.07 5.97
CA ASP A 62 8.18 21.10 5.02
C ASP A 62 7.42 19.76 5.03
N LYS A 63 7.05 19.27 6.23
CA LYS A 63 6.16 18.11 6.39
C LYS A 63 4.78 18.34 5.77
N SER A 64 4.21 19.52 5.99
CA SER A 64 2.90 19.89 5.45
C SER A 64 2.92 20.01 3.92
N LEU A 65 3.98 20.58 3.37
CA LEU A 65 4.21 20.65 1.93
C LEU A 65 4.37 19.26 1.33
N SER A 66 5.20 18.41 1.94
CA SER A 66 5.39 17.02 1.50
C SER A 66 4.07 16.24 1.48
N TYR A 67 3.22 16.43 2.49
CA TYR A 67 1.88 15.85 2.55
C TYR A 67 0.99 16.31 1.38
N LEU A 68 0.95 17.62 1.10
CA LEU A 68 0.16 18.17 0.00
C LEU A 68 0.69 17.74 -1.38
N PHE A 69 2.01 17.71 -1.56
CA PHE A 69 2.62 17.19 -2.78
C PHE A 69 2.23 15.74 -3.03
N PHE A 70 2.16 14.94 -1.97
CA PHE A 70 1.76 13.55 -2.07
C PHE A 70 0.28 13.41 -2.44
N ILE A 71 -0.63 14.18 -1.84
CA ILE A 71 -2.05 14.19 -2.26
C ILE A 71 -2.16 14.55 -3.73
N ARG A 72 -1.53 15.64 -4.16
CA ARG A 72 -1.55 16.07 -5.56
C ARG A 72 -0.98 15.00 -6.50
N TYR A 73 0.02 14.26 -6.06
CA TYR A 73 0.59 13.17 -6.85
C TYR A 73 -0.41 12.02 -7.05
N ILE A 74 -1.17 11.66 -6.02
CA ILE A 74 -2.23 10.63 -6.10
C ILE A 74 -3.42 11.11 -6.96
N GLU A 75 -3.77 12.39 -6.86
CA GLU A 75 -4.77 13.03 -7.73
C GLU A 75 -4.32 12.99 -9.19
N ASN A 76 -3.06 13.35 -9.49
CA ASN A 76 -2.52 13.26 -10.85
C ASN A 76 -2.56 11.82 -11.40
N ILE A 77 -2.20 10.82 -10.59
CA ILE A 77 -2.33 9.40 -11.00
C ILE A 77 -3.79 9.07 -11.32
N SER A 78 -4.73 9.58 -10.52
CA SER A 78 -6.16 9.35 -10.72
C SER A 78 -6.66 9.98 -12.03
N ASP A 79 -6.26 11.22 -12.32
CA ASP A 79 -6.58 11.94 -13.56
C ASP A 79 -5.98 11.23 -14.79
N GLU A 80 -4.75 10.72 -14.68
CA GLU A 80 -4.11 9.94 -15.74
C GLU A 80 -4.84 8.61 -15.97
N ILE A 81 -5.23 7.89 -14.90
CA ILE A 81 -6.03 6.66 -15.01
C ILE A 81 -7.35 6.94 -15.74
N GLU A 82 -8.05 8.03 -15.38
CA GLU A 82 -9.29 8.42 -16.06
C GLU A 82 -9.05 8.70 -17.55
N THR A 83 -7.99 9.45 -17.87
CA THR A 83 -7.62 9.77 -19.24
C THR A 83 -7.32 8.52 -20.08
N PHE A 84 -6.56 7.57 -19.53
CA PHE A 84 -6.26 6.32 -20.24
C PHE A 84 -7.46 5.37 -20.33
N LEU A 85 -8.37 5.40 -19.35
CA LEU A 85 -9.63 4.67 -19.43
C LEU A 85 -10.51 5.18 -20.58
N LEU A 86 -10.54 6.50 -20.80
CA LEU A 86 -11.27 7.14 -21.89
C LEU A 86 -10.62 6.90 -23.26
N SER A 87 -9.29 6.85 -23.34
CA SER A 87 -8.57 6.58 -24.59
C SER A 87 -8.57 5.09 -24.99
N GLY A 88 -8.90 4.20 -24.05
CA GLY A 88 -8.94 2.75 -24.27
C GLY A 88 -7.58 2.05 -24.10
N ASP A 89 -6.59 2.74 -23.53
CA ASP A 89 -5.27 2.16 -23.25
C ASP A 89 -5.25 1.42 -21.91
N ASP A 90 -5.76 0.18 -21.92
CA ASP A 90 -5.81 -0.66 -20.72
C ASP A 90 -4.42 -1.00 -20.16
N GLN A 91 -3.37 -1.02 -20.99
CA GLN A 91 -2.02 -1.32 -20.52
C GLN A 91 -1.52 -0.23 -19.58
N SER A 92 -1.63 1.02 -20.00
CA SER A 92 -1.23 2.19 -19.20
C SER A 92 -2.06 2.30 -17.92
N VAL A 93 -3.36 2.01 -17.99
CA VAL A 93 -4.25 1.95 -16.80
C VAL A 93 -3.73 0.95 -15.77
N ILE A 94 -3.36 -0.26 -16.18
CA ILE A 94 -2.86 -1.30 -15.28
C ILE A 94 -1.49 -0.93 -14.68
N ILE A 95 -0.62 -0.29 -15.47
CA ILE A 95 0.69 0.19 -14.98
C ILE A 95 0.49 1.25 -13.88
N LEU A 96 -0.37 2.25 -14.10
CA LEU A 96 -0.67 3.28 -13.11
C LEU A 96 -1.36 2.70 -11.87
N TYR A 97 -2.30 1.78 -12.06
CA TYR A 97 -2.95 1.06 -10.95
C TYR A 97 -1.93 0.27 -10.11
N THR A 98 -0.98 -0.40 -10.75
CA THR A 98 0.09 -1.14 -10.06
C THR A 98 1.00 -0.20 -9.29
N SER A 99 1.33 0.97 -9.87
CA SER A 99 2.05 2.03 -9.17
C SER A 99 1.30 2.52 -7.93
N LEU A 100 0.01 2.83 -8.06
CA LEU A 100 -0.86 3.23 -6.95
C LEU A 100 -0.93 2.15 -5.85
N THR A 101 -0.98 0.89 -6.25
CA THR A 101 -0.97 -0.26 -5.32
C THR A 101 0.35 -0.33 -4.55
N ASN A 102 1.50 -0.23 -5.25
CA ASN A 102 2.81 -0.22 -4.61
C ASN A 102 2.95 0.95 -3.62
N ILE A 103 2.48 2.13 -4.01
CA ILE A 103 2.42 3.30 -3.12
C ILE A 103 1.56 3.00 -1.89
N SER A 104 0.37 2.43 -2.07
CA SER A 104 -0.50 2.04 -0.96
C SER A 104 0.20 1.08 0.01
N CYS A 105 0.91 0.07 -0.49
CA CYS A 105 1.69 -0.86 0.32
C CYS A 105 2.80 -0.15 1.12
N GLN A 106 3.58 0.73 0.49
CA GLN A 106 4.63 1.49 1.16
C GLN A 106 4.09 2.42 2.24
N LEU A 107 2.89 2.94 2.06
CA LEU A 107 2.25 3.85 3.01
C LEU A 107 1.67 3.13 4.23
N GLN A 108 1.44 1.81 4.18
CA GLN A 108 0.84 1.08 5.31
C GLN A 108 1.66 1.21 6.61
N THR A 109 2.98 1.34 6.51
CA THR A 109 3.86 1.52 7.67
C THR A 109 3.91 2.96 8.20
N SER A 110 3.20 3.89 7.55
CA SER A 110 3.22 5.31 7.90
C SER A 110 2.31 5.61 9.09
N VAL A 111 2.73 6.58 9.92
CA VAL A 111 1.93 7.14 11.01
C VAL A 111 0.80 8.07 10.52
N CYS A 112 0.80 8.43 9.24
CA CYS A 112 -0.18 9.35 8.64
C CYS A 112 -1.48 8.64 8.27
N HIS A 113 -2.28 8.22 9.26
CA HIS A 113 -3.48 7.40 9.06
C HIS A 113 -4.49 7.99 8.05
N HIS A 114 -4.68 9.31 8.02
CA HIS A 114 -5.60 9.95 7.08
C HIS A 114 -5.12 9.82 5.63
N LEU A 115 -3.81 9.95 5.39
CA LEU A 115 -3.25 9.78 4.06
C LEU A 115 -3.34 8.32 3.60
N VAL A 116 -3.06 7.40 4.52
CA VAL A 116 -3.22 5.96 4.27
C VAL A 116 -4.68 5.64 3.89
N SER A 117 -5.65 6.14 4.66
CA SER A 117 -7.08 5.95 4.36
C SER A 117 -7.46 6.53 3.01
N TYR A 118 -7.02 7.75 2.71
CA TYR A 118 -7.29 8.41 1.43
C TYR A 118 -6.74 7.59 0.25
N VAL A 119 -5.48 7.16 0.30
CA VAL A 119 -4.88 6.33 -0.76
C VAL A 119 -5.60 4.99 -0.89
N HIS A 120 -5.99 4.39 0.23
CA HIS A 120 -6.72 3.13 0.26
C HIS A 120 -8.11 3.25 -0.39
N GLU A 121 -8.86 4.31 -0.07
CA GLU A 121 -10.16 4.61 -0.66
C GLU A 121 -10.05 4.87 -2.16
N THR A 122 -9.06 5.66 -2.58
CA THR A 122 -8.77 5.92 -3.99
C THR A 122 -8.40 4.64 -4.75
N LEU A 123 -7.54 3.80 -4.17
CA LEU A 123 -7.17 2.51 -4.74
C LEU A 123 -8.38 1.57 -4.86
N HIS A 124 -9.24 1.52 -3.84
CA HIS A 124 -10.46 0.71 -3.88
C HIS A 124 -11.45 1.21 -4.93
N PHE A 125 -11.61 2.52 -5.08
CA PHE A 125 -12.43 3.13 -6.11
C PHE A 125 -11.97 2.69 -7.50
N TRP A 126 -10.68 2.89 -7.82
CA TRP A 126 -10.12 2.51 -9.11
C TRP A 126 -10.14 1.00 -9.34
N HIS A 127 -9.84 0.20 -8.31
CA HIS A 127 -9.94 -1.26 -8.40
C HIS A 127 -11.33 -1.69 -8.84
N ASN A 128 -12.39 -1.18 -8.21
CA ASN A 128 -13.76 -1.56 -8.53
C ASN A 128 -14.15 -1.15 -9.95
N LEU A 129 -13.79 0.07 -10.37
CA LEU A 129 -14.11 0.58 -11.70
C LEU A 129 -13.40 -0.21 -12.81
N ILE A 130 -12.09 -0.41 -12.68
CA ILE A 130 -11.28 -1.18 -13.64
C ILE A 130 -11.76 -2.62 -13.68
N LYS A 131 -12.04 -3.22 -12.50
CA LYS A 131 -12.55 -4.59 -12.39
C LYS A 131 -13.88 -4.74 -13.10
N GLU A 132 -14.80 -3.80 -12.96
CA GLU A 132 -16.09 -3.85 -13.64
C GLU A 132 -15.91 -3.83 -15.16
N LYS A 133 -15.11 -2.88 -15.68
CA LYS A 133 -14.80 -2.76 -17.11
C LYS A 133 -14.18 -4.05 -17.67
N LEU A 134 -13.08 -4.51 -17.08
CA LEU A 134 -12.36 -5.70 -17.53
C LEU A 134 -13.19 -6.98 -17.35
N SER A 135 -13.98 -7.08 -16.27
CA SER A 135 -14.88 -8.22 -16.08
C SER A 135 -15.95 -8.29 -17.17
N LYS A 136 -16.51 -7.15 -17.57
CA LYS A 136 -17.51 -7.09 -18.64
C LYS A 136 -16.91 -7.57 -19.95
N GLU A 137 -15.75 -7.02 -20.33
CA GLU A 137 -15.04 -7.42 -21.55
C GLU A 137 -14.66 -8.91 -21.52
N TYR A 138 -14.12 -9.38 -20.38
CA TYR A 138 -13.77 -10.79 -20.20
C TYR A 138 -14.98 -11.71 -20.40
N ASN A 139 -16.15 -11.36 -19.85
CA ASN A 139 -17.38 -12.14 -20.04
C ASN A 139 -17.83 -12.14 -21.52
N ASP A 140 -17.67 -11.04 -22.24
CA ASP A 140 -18.02 -10.96 -23.66
C ASP A 140 -17.05 -11.77 -24.54
N LEU A 141 -15.76 -11.82 -24.18
CA LEU A 141 -14.81 -12.76 -24.80
C LEU A 141 -15.17 -14.21 -24.51
N LEU A 142 -15.54 -14.55 -23.26
CA LEU A 142 -15.96 -15.91 -22.93
C LEU A 142 -17.17 -16.36 -23.76
N LYS A 143 -18.15 -15.48 -23.97
CA LYS A 143 -19.30 -15.75 -24.86
C LYS A 143 -18.85 -15.97 -26.30
N THR A 144 -17.93 -15.14 -26.79
CA THR A 144 -17.38 -15.24 -28.16
C THR A 144 -16.61 -16.55 -28.36
N LEU A 145 -15.84 -16.96 -27.35
CA LEU A 145 -15.14 -18.24 -27.31
C LEU A 145 -16.10 -19.43 -27.12
N LYS A 146 -17.38 -19.18 -26.82
CA LYS A 146 -18.40 -20.18 -26.47
C LYS A 146 -18.06 -20.96 -25.21
N TRP A 147 -17.30 -20.37 -24.28
CA TRP A 147 -17.06 -20.94 -22.97
C TRP A 147 -18.38 -21.02 -22.18
N PRO A 148 -18.67 -22.13 -21.46
CA PRO A 148 -17.81 -23.29 -21.18
C PRO A 148 -17.85 -24.41 -22.23
N PHE A 149 -18.61 -24.32 -23.31
CA PHE A 149 -18.82 -25.42 -24.26
C PHE A 149 -17.64 -25.72 -25.22
N CYS A 150 -16.44 -25.15 -24.98
CA CYS A 150 -15.27 -25.26 -25.86
C CYS A 150 -14.65 -26.67 -25.92
N GLY A 151 -15.07 -27.60 -25.06
CA GLY A 151 -14.37 -28.86 -24.79
C GLY A 151 -14.38 -29.94 -25.89
N THR A 152 -15.08 -29.77 -27.02
CA THR A 152 -15.17 -30.90 -27.99
C THR A 152 -15.06 -30.55 -29.47
N ASN A 153 -15.32 -29.31 -29.92
CA ASN A 153 -15.47 -29.02 -31.37
C ASN A 153 -14.79 -27.72 -31.86
N ALA A 154 -13.88 -27.10 -31.09
CA ALA A 154 -13.27 -25.82 -31.45
C ALA A 154 -11.97 -25.94 -32.30
N THR A 155 -11.86 -26.96 -33.15
CA THR A 155 -10.63 -27.32 -33.87
C THR A 155 -10.47 -26.65 -35.25
N LEU A 156 -11.17 -25.54 -35.53
CA LEU A 156 -10.98 -24.78 -36.77
C LEU A 156 -10.40 -23.42 -36.43
N LEU A 157 -9.07 -23.33 -36.54
CA LEU A 157 -8.29 -22.10 -36.36
C LEU A 157 -8.59 -21.12 -37.50
N ASN A 158 -9.62 -20.30 -37.32
CA ASN A 158 -9.82 -19.09 -38.12
C ASN A 158 -9.01 -17.94 -37.48
N VAL A 159 -8.44 -17.03 -38.30
CA VAL A 159 -7.66 -15.86 -37.84
C VAL A 159 -8.35 -15.03 -36.73
N PRO A 160 -9.68 -14.77 -36.77
CA PRO A 160 -10.40 -14.10 -35.68
C PRO A 160 -10.32 -14.82 -34.32
N LEU A 161 -10.18 -16.15 -34.31
CA LEU A 161 -10.05 -16.95 -33.07
C LEU A 161 -8.67 -16.76 -32.43
N LEU A 162 -7.62 -16.56 -33.23
CA LEU A 162 -6.27 -16.31 -32.73
C LEU A 162 -6.19 -14.94 -32.05
N GLU A 163 -6.73 -13.89 -32.69
CA GLU A 163 -6.80 -12.54 -32.10
C GLU A 163 -7.62 -12.53 -30.81
N THR A 164 -8.77 -13.21 -30.81
CA THR A 164 -9.63 -13.37 -29.61
C THR A 164 -8.87 -14.06 -28.47
N MET A 165 -8.10 -15.11 -28.78
CA MET A 165 -7.30 -15.82 -27.78
C MET A 165 -6.12 -14.98 -27.26
N THR A 166 -5.48 -14.20 -28.12
CA THR A 166 -4.42 -13.26 -27.70
C THR A 166 -5.00 -12.21 -26.76
N ARG A 167 -6.12 -11.59 -27.13
CA ARG A 167 -6.80 -10.60 -26.27
C ARG A 167 -7.27 -11.23 -24.95
N PHE A 168 -7.77 -12.47 -24.99
CA PHE A 168 -8.14 -13.22 -23.79
C PHE A 168 -6.96 -13.39 -22.82
N LYS A 169 -5.76 -13.74 -23.33
CA LYS A 169 -4.56 -13.85 -22.51
C LYS A 169 -4.13 -12.51 -21.90
N ILE A 170 -4.18 -11.43 -22.68
CA ILE A 170 -3.87 -10.07 -22.20
C ILE A 170 -4.85 -9.65 -21.07
N LEU A 171 -6.15 -9.90 -21.23
CA LEU A 171 -7.11 -9.60 -20.17
C LEU A 171 -6.88 -10.43 -18.91
N ILE A 172 -6.48 -11.70 -19.04
CA ILE A 172 -6.11 -12.52 -17.88
C ILE A 172 -4.94 -11.90 -17.13
N GLU A 173 -3.90 -11.48 -17.85
CA GLU A 173 -2.73 -10.80 -17.28
C GLU A 173 -3.15 -9.53 -16.53
N TYR A 174 -3.98 -8.69 -17.13
CA TYR A 174 -4.51 -7.49 -16.46
C TYR A 174 -5.34 -7.82 -15.21
N LEU A 175 -6.15 -8.87 -15.26
CA LEU A 175 -6.93 -9.34 -14.12
C LEU A 175 -6.07 -9.95 -13.01
N PHE A 176 -4.88 -10.48 -13.33
CA PHE A 176 -3.88 -10.88 -12.33
C PHE A 176 -3.24 -9.66 -11.67
N HIS A 177 -2.82 -8.65 -12.44
CA HIS A 177 -2.26 -7.42 -11.90
C HIS A 177 -3.26 -6.60 -11.08
N LEU A 178 -4.56 -6.73 -11.36
CA LEU A 178 -5.62 -6.05 -10.62
C LEU A 178 -5.90 -6.68 -9.23
N GLN A 179 -5.27 -7.81 -8.88
CA GLN A 179 -5.48 -8.43 -7.58
C GLN A 179 -5.01 -7.52 -6.45
N LEU A 180 -5.89 -7.29 -5.47
CA LEU A 180 -5.53 -6.56 -4.27
C LEU A 180 -4.54 -7.39 -3.43
N PRO A 181 -3.55 -6.76 -2.77
CA PRO A 181 -2.70 -7.42 -1.79
C PRO A 181 -3.52 -8.16 -0.73
N GLU A 182 -3.06 -9.35 -0.29
CA GLU A 182 -3.78 -10.21 0.66
C GLU A 182 -4.14 -9.49 1.97
N GLU A 183 -3.28 -8.59 2.44
CA GLU A 183 -3.48 -7.75 3.64
C GLU A 183 -4.71 -6.84 3.54
N MET A 184 -5.17 -6.55 2.33
CA MET A 184 -6.29 -5.66 2.03
C MET A 184 -7.59 -6.44 1.75
N ILE A 185 -7.50 -7.77 1.62
CA ILE A 185 -8.64 -8.65 1.39
C ILE A 185 -9.24 -9.02 2.75
N LYS A 186 -10.39 -8.42 3.08
CA LYS A 186 -11.20 -8.90 4.21
C LYS A 186 -11.70 -10.32 3.86
N PRO A 187 -11.49 -11.35 4.70
CA PRO A 187 -11.97 -12.68 4.41
C PRO A 187 -13.49 -12.67 4.32
N VAL A 188 -14.02 -12.96 3.14
CA VAL A 188 -15.48 -13.00 2.86
C VAL A 188 -16.13 -14.26 3.43
N VAL A 189 -15.33 -15.27 3.81
CA VAL A 189 -15.82 -16.56 4.28
C VAL A 189 -15.41 -16.80 5.74
N THR A 190 -16.40 -16.73 6.63
CA THR A 190 -16.27 -17.01 8.07
C THR A 190 -16.28 -18.51 8.42
N SER A 191 -16.18 -19.39 7.42
CA SER A 191 -16.14 -20.85 7.64
C SER A 191 -14.72 -21.31 7.88
N VAL A 192 -14.48 -21.85 9.08
CA VAL A 192 -13.20 -22.45 9.54
C VAL A 192 -12.68 -23.57 8.63
N LEU A 193 -13.52 -24.14 7.75
CA LEU A 193 -13.12 -25.20 6.81
C LEU A 193 -12.47 -24.67 5.51
N LEU A 194 -12.55 -23.36 5.25
CA LEU A 194 -12.04 -22.73 4.01
C LEU A 194 -10.87 -21.78 4.28
N THR A 195 -10.42 -21.63 5.52
CA THR A 195 -9.29 -20.77 5.90
C THR A 195 -7.94 -21.31 5.44
N ASP A 196 -7.86 -22.60 5.09
CA ASP A 196 -6.61 -23.24 4.64
C ASP A 196 -6.34 -23.08 3.13
N PHE A 197 -7.26 -22.47 2.38
CA PHE A 197 -7.11 -22.27 0.93
C PHE A 197 -6.79 -20.81 0.61
N ALA A 198 -5.81 -20.61 -0.28
CA ALA A 198 -5.50 -19.30 -0.82
C ALA A 198 -6.73 -18.68 -1.51
N PRO A 199 -6.92 -17.35 -1.44
CA PRO A 199 -8.05 -16.69 -2.08
C PRO A 199 -8.04 -16.94 -3.60
N VAL A 200 -9.20 -17.31 -4.14
CA VAL A 200 -9.34 -17.58 -5.58
C VAL A 200 -9.00 -16.33 -6.38
N SER A 201 -8.07 -16.48 -7.32
CA SER A 201 -7.64 -15.41 -8.22
C SER A 201 -8.80 -14.85 -9.05
N LEU A 202 -8.77 -13.53 -9.31
CA LEU A 202 -9.85 -12.84 -10.03
C LEU A 202 -10.16 -13.45 -11.42
N PRO A 203 -9.16 -13.81 -12.27
CA PRO A 203 -9.44 -14.47 -13.55
C PRO A 203 -10.21 -15.79 -13.40
N ILE A 204 -9.87 -16.60 -12.39
CA ILE A 204 -10.50 -17.90 -12.14
C ILE A 204 -11.91 -17.73 -11.58
N ALA A 205 -12.08 -16.80 -10.64
CA ALA A 205 -13.41 -16.46 -10.12
C ALA A 205 -14.38 -16.04 -11.24
N LEU A 206 -13.91 -15.30 -12.25
CA LEU A 206 -14.71 -14.93 -13.43
C LEU A 206 -14.98 -16.12 -14.34
N LEU A 207 -13.98 -16.96 -14.60
CA LEU A 207 -14.08 -18.12 -15.48
C LEU A 207 -15.10 -19.16 -14.99
N VAL A 208 -15.25 -19.30 -13.67
CA VAL A 208 -16.19 -20.25 -13.04
C VAL A 208 -17.63 -19.72 -13.06
N ARG A 209 -17.89 -18.42 -13.28
CA ARG A 209 -19.25 -17.84 -13.24
C ARG A 209 -20.25 -18.55 -14.18
N PRO A 210 -19.93 -18.84 -15.45
CA PRO A 210 -20.86 -19.55 -16.34
C PRO A 210 -21.17 -20.98 -15.87
N LEU A 211 -20.18 -21.67 -15.30
CA LEU A 211 -20.37 -23.00 -14.70
C LEU A 211 -21.25 -22.94 -13.46
N ARG A 212 -21.06 -21.93 -12.60
CA ARG A 212 -21.92 -21.67 -11.44
C ARG A 212 -23.36 -21.36 -11.87
N GLN A 213 -23.56 -20.53 -12.90
CA GLN A 213 -24.89 -20.23 -13.41
C GLN A 213 -25.57 -21.49 -13.97
N ARG A 214 -24.82 -22.32 -14.70
CA ARG A 214 -25.29 -23.61 -15.17
C ARG A 214 -25.66 -24.54 -14.01
N PHE A 215 -24.83 -24.60 -12.97
CA PHE A 215 -25.12 -25.35 -11.76
C PHE A 215 -26.45 -24.92 -11.16
N ILE A 216 -26.61 -23.62 -10.88
CA ILE A 216 -27.84 -23.06 -10.31
C ILE A 216 -29.05 -23.42 -11.20
N TYR A 217 -28.95 -23.24 -12.51
CA TYR A 217 -30.05 -23.53 -13.44
C TYR A 217 -30.51 -25.00 -13.44
N HIS A 218 -29.58 -25.96 -13.31
CA HIS A 218 -29.91 -27.38 -13.32
C HIS A 218 -30.27 -27.91 -11.93
N PHE A 219 -29.71 -27.34 -10.88
CA PHE A 219 -29.71 -27.93 -9.54
C PHE A 219 -30.44 -27.10 -8.49
N THR A 220 -31.06 -25.99 -8.90
CA THR A 220 -31.98 -25.23 -8.05
C THR A 220 -33.35 -25.17 -8.71
N GLY A 221 -34.42 -25.21 -7.90
CA GLY A 221 -35.81 -25.17 -8.36
C GLY A 221 -36.43 -26.54 -8.66
N ALA A 222 -37.53 -26.57 -9.41
CA ALA A 222 -38.39 -27.76 -9.60
C ALA A 222 -37.94 -28.72 -10.74
N LYS A 223 -36.68 -28.66 -11.17
CA LYS A 223 -36.19 -29.49 -12.27
C LYS A 223 -35.97 -30.94 -11.82
N LEU A 224 -36.15 -31.87 -12.76
CA LEU A 224 -35.91 -33.32 -12.55
C LEU A 224 -34.46 -33.65 -12.13
N THR A 225 -33.52 -32.74 -12.36
CA THR A 225 -32.12 -32.84 -11.96
C THR A 225 -31.86 -32.40 -10.51
N ASN A 226 -32.79 -31.69 -9.87
CA ASN A 226 -32.73 -31.30 -8.46
C ASN A 226 -33.50 -32.30 -7.60
N ARG A 227 -32.93 -33.50 -7.43
CA ARG A 227 -33.51 -34.56 -6.59
C ARG A 227 -32.77 -34.62 -5.25
N GLN A 228 -33.49 -34.32 -4.17
CA GLN A 228 -32.95 -34.44 -2.81
C GLN A 228 -32.52 -35.89 -2.48
N ASP A 229 -33.16 -36.87 -3.12
CA ASP A 229 -32.88 -38.29 -2.92
C ASP A 229 -31.55 -38.75 -3.53
N LYS A 230 -30.93 -37.95 -4.42
CA LYS A 230 -29.71 -38.32 -5.17
C LYS A 230 -28.68 -37.20 -5.23
N PRO A 231 -28.09 -36.81 -4.08
CA PRO A 231 -27.09 -35.76 -4.05
C PRO A 231 -25.82 -36.09 -4.85
N GLU A 232 -25.55 -37.37 -5.13
CA GLU A 232 -24.43 -37.83 -5.93
C GLU A 232 -24.45 -37.29 -7.38
N TRP A 233 -25.62 -36.90 -7.89
CA TRP A 233 -25.74 -36.30 -9.22
C TRP A 233 -25.10 -34.91 -9.30
N PHE A 234 -25.17 -34.13 -8.21
CA PHE A 234 -24.50 -32.83 -8.13
C PHE A 234 -22.98 -33.01 -8.28
N PHE A 235 -22.41 -33.90 -7.48
CA PHE A 235 -20.97 -34.18 -7.47
C PHE A 235 -20.49 -34.78 -8.78
N THR A 236 -21.26 -35.71 -9.36
CA THR A 236 -20.92 -36.31 -10.66
C THR A 236 -20.83 -35.25 -11.75
N GLN A 237 -21.80 -34.33 -11.83
CA GLN A 237 -21.77 -33.27 -12.83
C GLN A 237 -20.64 -32.26 -12.62
N ILE A 238 -20.37 -31.87 -11.36
CA ILE A 238 -19.21 -31.01 -11.05
C ILE A 238 -17.91 -31.70 -11.49
N LEU A 239 -17.73 -32.98 -11.15
CA LEU A 239 -16.54 -33.75 -11.53
C LEU A 239 -16.40 -33.89 -13.04
N THR A 240 -17.50 -34.08 -13.77
CA THR A 240 -17.50 -34.08 -15.24
C THR A 240 -17.05 -32.72 -15.78
N TRP A 241 -17.60 -31.61 -15.30
CA TRP A 241 -17.16 -30.28 -15.74
C TRP A 241 -15.70 -30.02 -15.40
N ILE A 242 -15.22 -30.40 -14.22
CA ILE A 242 -13.80 -30.26 -13.89
C ILE A 242 -12.96 -31.03 -14.93
N LYS A 243 -13.26 -32.31 -15.17
CA LYS A 243 -12.52 -33.14 -16.13
C LYS A 243 -12.50 -32.56 -17.54
N ASP A 244 -13.63 -32.03 -18.00
CA ASP A 244 -13.79 -31.53 -19.37
C ASP A 244 -13.07 -30.20 -19.62
N HIS A 245 -12.84 -29.40 -18.57
CA HIS A 245 -12.34 -28.02 -18.71
C HIS A 245 -10.92 -27.83 -18.18
N VAL A 246 -10.47 -28.67 -17.24
CA VAL A 246 -9.19 -28.52 -16.54
C VAL A 246 -7.98 -28.49 -17.48
N GLN A 247 -7.99 -29.26 -18.56
CA GLN A 247 -6.92 -29.26 -19.57
C GLN A 247 -6.87 -27.94 -20.36
N TRP A 248 -8.03 -27.38 -20.70
CA TRP A 248 -8.10 -26.11 -21.42
C TRP A 248 -7.62 -24.96 -20.54
N VAL A 249 -8.01 -24.95 -19.26
CA VAL A 249 -7.58 -23.96 -18.27
C VAL A 249 -6.06 -23.99 -18.10
N GLN A 250 -5.49 -25.19 -17.90
CA GLN A 250 -4.03 -25.34 -17.80
C GLN A 250 -3.30 -24.87 -19.05
N LYS A 251 -3.82 -25.19 -20.24
CA LYS A 251 -3.15 -24.85 -21.48
C LYS A 251 -3.16 -23.33 -21.77
N ASN A 252 -4.21 -22.62 -21.36
CA ASN A 252 -4.41 -21.23 -21.76
C ASN A 252 -4.17 -20.21 -20.65
N ILE A 253 -4.33 -20.60 -19.38
CA ILE A 253 -4.29 -19.68 -18.24
C ILE A 253 -3.00 -19.89 -17.41
N GLN A 254 -2.55 -21.14 -17.20
CA GLN A 254 -1.32 -21.40 -16.43
C GLN A 254 -0.09 -20.67 -16.99
N PRO A 255 0.17 -20.65 -18.31
CA PRO A 255 1.33 -19.94 -18.85
C PRO A 255 1.30 -18.43 -18.59
N VAL A 256 0.10 -17.85 -18.49
CA VAL A 256 -0.07 -16.42 -18.19
C VAL A 256 0.16 -16.16 -16.70
N ALA A 257 -0.32 -17.05 -15.82
CA ALA A 257 -0.01 -16.94 -14.39
C ALA A 257 1.49 -17.09 -14.13
N ASP A 258 2.15 -18.04 -14.79
CA ASP A 258 3.58 -18.27 -14.68
C ASP A 258 4.38 -17.04 -15.13
N SER A 259 3.98 -16.39 -16.23
CA SER A 259 4.67 -15.19 -16.73
C SER A 259 4.50 -13.96 -15.84
N VAL A 260 3.40 -13.86 -15.10
CA VAL A 260 3.09 -12.73 -14.20
C VAL A 260 3.60 -12.97 -12.77
N GLY A 261 4.29 -14.09 -12.52
CA GLY A 261 4.86 -14.42 -11.21
C GLY A 261 3.90 -15.15 -10.25
N PHE A 262 2.73 -15.55 -10.74
CA PHE A 262 1.75 -16.35 -10.01
C PHE A 262 1.92 -17.87 -10.21
N GLY A 263 3.08 -18.34 -10.66
CA GLY A 263 3.34 -19.78 -10.88
C GLY A 263 3.26 -20.65 -9.61
N HIS A 264 3.19 -20.05 -8.42
CA HIS A 264 2.91 -20.75 -7.16
C HIS A 264 1.42 -21.10 -6.99
N LEU A 265 0.52 -20.40 -7.68
CA LEU A 265 -0.88 -20.76 -7.79
C LEU A 265 -1.00 -21.83 -8.87
N ASP A 266 -1.04 -23.10 -8.46
CA ASP A 266 -1.48 -24.14 -9.38
C ASP A 266 -2.96 -23.92 -9.65
N ILE A 267 -3.27 -23.41 -10.86
CA ILE A 267 -4.63 -23.07 -11.27
C ILE A 267 -5.55 -24.30 -11.25
N LYS A 268 -4.99 -25.53 -11.22
CA LYS A 268 -5.76 -26.75 -10.97
C LYS A 268 -6.46 -26.76 -9.61
N PHE A 269 -5.85 -26.13 -8.61
CA PHE A 269 -6.23 -26.24 -7.19
C PHE A 269 -6.73 -24.91 -6.60
N SER A 270 -6.67 -23.81 -7.37
CA SER A 270 -7.33 -22.53 -7.07
C SER A 270 -8.79 -22.54 -7.52
#